data_AF-A0A800AKS2-F1
#
_entry.id   AF-A0A800AKS2-F1
#
_cell.length_a   1.000
_cell.length_b   1.000
_cell.length_c   1.000
_cell.angle_alpha   90.00
_cell.angle_beta   90.00
_cell.angle_gamma   90.00
#
_symmetry.space_group_name_H-M   'P 1'
#
loop_
_entity.id
_entity.type
_entity.pdbx_description
1 polymer ?
#
loop_
_entity_poly.entity_id
_entity_poly.type
_entity_poly.pdbx_seq_one_letter_code
_entity_poly.pdbx_strand_id
1 'polypeptide(L)'
;MFAGRGGVGVKRMPSPHVKEMPKGCVECHTAKFEDEKEQVVEEGGHTFKASMNFCLKCHGDLYMRVPKLKLQVEKLLKQVEAMLKSTSDRESKAYKDAKLNYDLVKADHGYGFHNFGYAKALLEYSLSLREQLSDEQKPVSSRAAD
;
A
#
# COMPACT_ATOMS: atom_id res chain seq x y z
N MET A 1 0.92 -7.49 0.62
CA MET A 1 0.31 -6.44 1.46
C MET A 1 -0.38 -6.96 2.72
N PHE A 2 -1.38 -7.84 2.60
CA PHE A 2 -2.22 -8.30 3.73
C PHE A 2 -1.45 -8.80 4.97
N ALA A 3 -0.45 -9.66 4.77
CA ALA A 3 0.39 -10.21 5.85
C ALA A 3 1.38 -9.20 6.45
N GLY A 4 1.49 -7.98 5.90
CA GLY A 4 2.33 -6.92 6.45
C GLY A 4 3.83 -7.18 6.37
N ARG A 5 4.32 -7.73 5.25
CA ARG A 5 5.73 -8.12 5.08
C ARG A 5 6.24 -7.76 3.68
N GLY A 6 7.57 -7.80 3.50
CA GLY A 6 8.25 -7.68 2.20
C GLY A 6 8.73 -6.28 1.82
N GLY A 7 8.46 -5.27 2.65
CA GLY A 7 8.97 -3.91 2.45
C GLY A 7 10.21 -3.63 3.28
N VAL A 8 10.94 -2.59 2.90
CA VAL A 8 12.15 -2.12 3.58
C VAL A 8 11.80 -1.07 4.62
N GLY A 9 12.52 -1.07 5.74
CA GLY A 9 12.41 -0.02 6.76
C GLY A 9 11.17 -0.07 7.64
N VAL A 10 10.25 -1.00 7.37
CA VAL A 10 9.00 -1.16 8.12
C VAL A 10 8.96 -2.56 8.72
N LYS A 11 8.79 -2.62 10.04
CA LYS A 11 8.63 -3.90 10.76
C LYS A 11 7.37 -4.63 10.27
N ARG A 12 7.34 -5.94 10.46
CA ARG A 12 6.18 -6.76 10.12
C ARG A 12 4.93 -6.21 10.80
N MET A 13 3.91 -5.89 10.01
CA MET A 13 2.68 -5.23 10.46
C MET A 13 1.46 -5.86 9.80
N PRO A 14 1.01 -7.06 10.22
CA PRO A 14 -0.13 -7.73 9.60
C PRO A 14 -1.40 -6.89 9.68
N SER A 15 -2.29 -7.06 8.70
CA SER A 15 -3.58 -6.38 8.70
C SER A 15 -4.40 -6.75 9.94
N PRO A 16 -5.11 -5.80 10.57
CA PRO A 16 -6.01 -6.13 11.69
C PRO A 16 -7.03 -7.21 11.33
N HIS A 17 -7.47 -7.24 10.06
CA HIS A 17 -8.39 -8.25 9.55
C HIS A 17 -7.83 -9.68 9.58
N VAL A 18 -6.53 -9.89 9.73
CA VAL A 18 -5.97 -11.25 9.88
C VAL A 18 -6.54 -11.98 11.11
N LYS A 19 -6.91 -11.25 12.17
CA LYS A 19 -7.48 -11.84 13.38
C LYS A 19 -8.97 -12.15 13.25
N GLU A 20 -9.71 -11.24 12.62
CA GLU A 20 -11.17 -11.33 12.49
C GLU A 20 -11.61 -12.15 11.27
N MET A 21 -10.74 -12.34 10.29
CA MET A 21 -11.00 -13.02 9.02
C MET A 21 -10.04 -14.20 8.85
N PRO A 22 -10.27 -15.33 9.57
CA PRO A 22 -9.32 -16.44 9.64
C PRO A 22 -9.15 -17.18 8.31
N LYS A 23 -10.15 -17.15 7.42
CA LYS A 23 -10.01 -17.70 6.05
C LYS A 23 -9.32 -16.73 5.09
N GLY A 24 -8.89 -15.56 5.56
CA GLY A 24 -8.08 -14.62 4.79
C GLY A 24 -8.82 -14.08 3.56
N CYS A 25 -8.21 -14.25 2.39
CA CYS A 25 -8.68 -13.62 1.15
C CYS A 25 -10.12 -14.01 0.78
N VAL A 26 -10.52 -15.27 1.05
CA VAL A 26 -11.83 -15.79 0.61
C VAL A 26 -13.00 -15.18 1.39
N GLU A 27 -12.77 -14.68 2.61
CA GLU A 27 -13.83 -14.01 3.39
C GLU A 27 -14.38 -12.79 2.65
N CYS A 28 -13.51 -12.04 1.97
CA CYS A 28 -13.91 -10.86 1.21
C CYS A 28 -14.20 -11.18 -0.26
N HIS A 29 -13.36 -12.00 -0.89
CA HIS A 29 -13.36 -12.18 -2.35
C HIS A 29 -14.28 -13.30 -2.85
N THR A 30 -14.80 -14.15 -1.96
CA THR A 30 -15.75 -15.21 -2.35
C THR A 30 -17.08 -15.14 -1.62
N ALA A 31 -17.48 -13.93 -1.21
CA ALA A 31 -18.81 -13.71 -0.69
C ALA A 31 -19.86 -14.04 -1.76
N LYS A 32 -20.94 -14.73 -1.37
CA LYS A 32 -22.08 -14.98 -2.24
C LYS A 32 -22.75 -13.64 -2.56
N PHE A 33 -22.99 -13.40 -3.84
CA PHE A 33 -23.73 -12.23 -4.31
C PHE A 33 -25.18 -12.65 -4.58
N GLU A 34 -26.13 -11.82 -4.17
CA GLU A 34 -27.48 -11.85 -4.72
C GLU A 34 -27.42 -11.15 -6.08
N ASP A 35 -27.98 -11.78 -7.11
CA ASP A 35 -28.14 -11.11 -8.41
C ASP A 35 -29.21 -10.01 -8.34
N GLU A 36 -29.42 -9.27 -9.45
CA GLU A 36 -30.47 -8.24 -9.56
C GLU A 36 -31.91 -8.78 -9.33
N LYS A 37 -32.06 -10.09 -9.14
CA LYS A 37 -33.33 -10.80 -8.90
C LYS A 37 -33.39 -11.45 -7.51
N GLU A 38 -32.50 -11.07 -6.58
CA GLU A 38 -32.40 -11.63 -5.23
C GLU A 38 -32.16 -13.16 -5.20
N GLN A 39 -31.70 -13.75 -6.31
CA GLN A 39 -31.36 -15.16 -6.35
C GLN A 39 -29.90 -15.34 -5.89
N VAL A 40 -29.73 -16.11 -4.82
CA VAL A 40 -28.42 -16.60 -4.42
C VAL A 40 -27.93 -17.56 -5.51
N VAL A 41 -27.03 -17.08 -6.37
CA VAL A 41 -26.39 -17.94 -7.38
C VAL A 41 -25.68 -19.08 -6.66
N GLU A 42 -26.05 -20.34 -6.94
CA GLU A 42 -25.45 -21.52 -6.30
C GLU A 42 -23.94 -21.62 -6.57
N GLU A 43 -23.43 -21.02 -7.65
CA GLU A 43 -22.01 -20.86 -7.97
C GLU A 43 -21.37 -19.61 -7.31
N GLY A 44 -22.00 -19.10 -6.24
CA GLY A 44 -21.72 -17.83 -5.57
C GLY A 44 -20.34 -17.73 -4.92
N GLY A 45 -19.49 -16.88 -5.49
CA GLY A 45 -18.25 -16.41 -4.86
C GLY A 45 -16.99 -16.52 -5.73
N HIS A 46 -16.98 -17.27 -6.83
CA HIS A 46 -15.77 -17.45 -7.65
C HIS A 46 -15.51 -16.34 -8.69
N THR A 47 -16.20 -15.19 -8.57
CA THR A 47 -15.82 -13.99 -9.34
C THR A 47 -14.54 -13.37 -8.80
N PHE A 48 -14.12 -13.74 -7.58
CA PHE A 48 -13.01 -13.14 -6.84
C PHE A 48 -13.15 -11.63 -6.66
N LYS A 49 -14.33 -11.06 -6.92
CA LYS A 49 -14.62 -9.65 -6.65
C LYS A 49 -14.95 -9.52 -5.17
N ALA A 50 -14.35 -8.54 -4.51
CA ALA A 50 -14.69 -8.26 -3.12
C ALA A 50 -16.07 -7.58 -3.03
N SER A 51 -16.88 -7.96 -2.04
CA SER A 51 -18.12 -7.28 -1.71
C SER A 51 -17.94 -6.34 -0.52
N MET A 52 -18.31 -5.08 -0.68
CA MET A 52 -18.31 -4.10 0.42
C MET A 52 -19.38 -4.40 1.48
N ASN A 53 -20.44 -5.14 1.10
CA ASN A 53 -21.49 -5.56 2.04
C ASN A 53 -20.94 -6.45 3.16
N PHE A 54 -19.88 -7.21 2.89
CA PHE A 54 -19.23 -8.01 3.92
C PHE A 54 -18.63 -7.13 5.03
N CYS A 55 -18.08 -5.97 4.66
CA CYS A 55 -17.45 -5.06 5.60
C CYS A 55 -18.47 -4.36 6.52
N LEU A 56 -19.72 -4.17 6.05
CA LEU A 56 -20.79 -3.54 6.83
C LEU A 56 -21.19 -4.34 8.08
N LYS A 57 -20.84 -5.63 8.15
CA LYS A 57 -21.06 -6.46 9.34
C LYS A 57 -20.33 -5.93 10.59
N CYS A 58 -19.19 -5.26 10.40
CA CYS A 58 -18.37 -4.72 11.49
C CYS A 58 -18.13 -3.21 11.38
N HIS A 59 -18.32 -2.60 10.19
CA HIS A 59 -18.01 -1.20 9.93
C HIS A 59 -19.23 -0.44 9.39
N GLY A 60 -19.98 0.23 10.27
CA GLY A 60 -21.13 1.06 9.89
C GLY A 60 -20.79 2.34 9.12
N ASP A 61 -19.53 2.78 9.16
CA ASP A 61 -19.03 4.01 8.52
C ASP A 61 -18.25 3.77 7.22
N LEU A 62 -18.31 2.54 6.68
CA LEU A 62 -17.47 2.07 5.58
C LEU A 62 -17.41 3.04 4.39
N TYR A 63 -18.57 3.47 3.90
CA TYR A 63 -18.67 4.30 2.70
C TYR A 63 -18.06 5.70 2.87
N MET A 64 -17.94 6.20 4.10
CA MET A 64 -17.24 7.45 4.39
C MET A 64 -15.74 7.22 4.62
N ARG A 65 -15.39 6.12 5.27
CA ARG A 65 -14.01 5.82 5.69
C ARG A 65 -13.14 5.37 4.52
N VAL A 66 -13.63 4.46 3.70
CA VAL A 66 -12.90 3.85 2.59
C VAL A 66 -12.36 4.88 1.59
N PRO A 67 -13.16 5.82 1.05
CA PRO A 67 -12.65 6.79 0.09
C PRO A 67 -11.57 7.69 0.68
N LYS A 68 -11.71 8.08 1.96
CA LYS A 68 -10.71 8.89 2.67
C LYS A 68 -9.38 8.16 2.80
N LEU A 69 -9.40 6.88 3.19
CA LEU A 69 -8.18 6.07 3.31
C LEU A 69 -7.51 5.87 1.95
N LYS A 70 -8.29 5.58 0.90
CA LYS A 70 -7.78 5.45 -0.47
C LYS A 70 -7.09 6.73 -0.93
N LEU A 71 -7.73 7.89 -0.77
CA LEU A 71 -7.15 9.18 -1.14
C LEU A 71 -5.84 9.47 -0.41
N GLN A 72 -5.71 9.07 0.86
CA GLN A 72 -4.45 9.23 1.60
C GLN A 72 -3.33 8.39 0.98
N VAL A 73 -3.58 7.12 0.67
CA VAL A 73 -2.57 6.25 0.02
C VAL A 73 -2.22 6.76 -1.38
N GLU A 74 -3.21 7.20 -2.17
CA GLU A 74 -2.97 7.78 -3.50
C GLU A 74 -2.13 9.05 -3.44
N LYS A 75 -2.37 9.94 -2.47
CA LYS A 75 -1.56 11.14 -2.27
C LYS A 75 -0.11 10.77 -1.96
N LEU A 76 0.12 9.82 -1.06
CA LEU A 76 1.46 9.35 -0.71
C LEU A 76 2.16 8.68 -1.90
N LEU A 77 1.45 7.83 -2.67
CA LEU A 77 1.97 7.22 -3.89
C LEU A 77 2.44 8.28 -4.88
N LYS A 78 1.63 9.32 -5.13
CA LYS A 78 2.02 10.43 -6.02
C LYS A 78 3.27 11.16 -5.54
N GLN A 79 3.38 11.40 -4.23
CA GLN A 79 4.55 12.05 -3.65
C GLN A 79 5.83 11.20 -3.81
N VAL A 80 5.74 9.90 -3.52
CA VAL A 80 6.86 8.97 -3.70
C VAL A 80 7.22 8.84 -5.18
N GLU A 81 6.23 8.74 -6.06
CA GLU A 81 6.46 8.68 -7.51
C GLU A 81 7.19 9.92 -8.03
N ALA A 82 6.77 11.11 -7.60
CA ALA A 82 7.43 12.36 -7.99
C ALA A 82 8.90 12.39 -7.52
N MET A 83 9.15 12.01 -6.26
CA MET A 83 10.49 11.91 -5.69
C MET A 83 11.38 10.91 -6.43
N LEU A 84 10.85 9.72 -6.76
CA LEU A 84 11.58 8.72 -7.55
C LEU A 84 11.89 9.23 -8.97
N LYS A 85 10.94 9.93 -9.62
CA LYS A 85 11.14 10.49 -10.96
C LYS A 85 12.22 11.58 -10.99
N SER A 86 12.33 12.38 -9.93
CA SER A 86 13.33 13.45 -9.83
C SER A 86 14.71 12.97 -9.36
N THR A 87 14.85 11.73 -8.89
CA THR A 87 16.15 11.21 -8.43
C THR A 87 17.03 10.83 -9.61
N SER A 88 18.27 11.34 -9.62
CA SER A 88 19.28 11.04 -10.65
C SER A 88 19.94 9.67 -10.40
N ASP A 89 20.41 9.41 -9.17
CA ASP A 89 21.04 8.14 -8.78
C ASP A 89 20.00 7.05 -8.45
N ARG A 90 19.63 6.32 -9.49
CA ARG A 90 18.71 5.18 -9.41
C ARG A 90 19.37 3.89 -8.93
N GLU A 91 20.69 3.88 -8.79
CA GLU A 91 21.44 2.72 -8.31
C GLU A 91 21.69 2.75 -6.80
N SER A 92 21.54 3.93 -6.19
CA SER A 92 21.61 4.12 -4.74
C SER A 92 20.69 3.14 -3.99
N LYS A 93 21.16 2.72 -2.81
CA LYS A 93 20.36 1.89 -1.91
C LYS A 93 19.05 2.59 -1.52
N ALA A 94 19.12 3.90 -1.24
CA ALA A 94 17.95 4.69 -0.90
C ALA A 94 16.89 4.66 -2.00
N TYR A 95 17.29 4.77 -3.28
CA TYR A 95 16.35 4.73 -4.39
C TYR A 95 15.71 3.35 -4.52
N LYS A 96 16.53 2.29 -4.47
CA LYS A 96 16.05 0.90 -4.54
C LYS A 96 15.09 0.55 -3.41
N ASP A 97 15.40 0.97 -2.18
CA ASP A 97 14.53 0.78 -1.01
C ASP A 97 13.19 1.53 -1.19
N ALA A 98 13.24 2.82 -1.54
CA ALA A 98 12.05 3.64 -1.74
C ALA A 98 11.18 3.10 -2.89
N LYS A 99 11.81 2.66 -3.98
CA LYS A 99 11.16 2.07 -5.15
C LYS A 99 10.53 0.72 -4.83
N LEU A 100 11.20 -0.16 -4.07
CA LEU A 100 10.62 -1.45 -3.67
C LEU A 100 9.32 -1.25 -2.89
N ASN A 101 9.33 -0.33 -1.92
CA ASN A 101 8.15 -0.01 -1.13
C ASN A 101 7.03 0.59 -1.99
N TYR A 102 7.36 1.52 -2.88
CA TYR A 102 6.41 2.09 -3.85
C TYR A 102 5.77 1.02 -4.74
N ASP A 103 6.60 0.16 -5.35
CA ASP A 103 6.14 -0.91 -6.23
C ASP A 103 5.26 -1.90 -5.46
N LEU A 104 5.62 -2.26 -4.23
CA LEU A 104 4.85 -3.18 -3.40
C LEU A 104 3.45 -2.64 -3.06
N VAL A 105 3.32 -1.34 -2.81
CA VAL A 105 2.02 -0.70 -2.56
C VAL A 105 1.22 -0.55 -3.86
N LYS A 106 1.88 -0.16 -4.96
CA LYS A 106 1.22 0.03 -6.25
C LYS A 106 0.72 -1.28 -6.86
N ALA A 107 1.53 -2.33 -6.80
CA ALA A 107 1.21 -3.66 -7.34
C ALA A 107 0.15 -4.41 -6.51
N ASP A 108 -0.14 -3.96 -5.29
CA ASP A 108 -1.24 -4.51 -4.50
C ASP A 108 -2.60 -4.25 -5.17
N HIS A 109 -2.72 -3.18 -5.97
CA HIS A 109 -3.96 -2.70 -6.61
C HIS A 109 -5.16 -2.44 -5.67
N GLY A 110 -5.03 -2.77 -4.38
CA GLY A 110 -6.00 -2.49 -3.34
C GLY A 110 -5.84 -1.08 -2.75
N TYR A 111 -4.85 -0.29 -3.15
CA TYR A 111 -4.62 1.07 -2.64
C TYR A 111 -4.65 1.15 -1.10
N GLY A 112 -4.11 0.13 -0.43
CA GLY A 112 -4.11 0.03 1.03
C GLY A 112 -5.30 -0.70 1.65
N PHE A 113 -6.29 -1.18 0.90
CA PHE A 113 -7.41 -1.95 1.45
C PHE A 113 -6.98 -3.23 2.17
N HIS A 114 -6.02 -3.96 1.60
CA HIS A 114 -5.51 -5.16 2.25
C HIS A 114 -4.81 -4.84 3.57
N ASN A 115 -4.16 -3.68 3.67
CA ASN A 115 -3.50 -3.23 4.90
C ASN A 115 -3.11 -1.74 4.84
N PHE A 116 -4.00 -0.86 5.31
CA PHE A 116 -3.80 0.58 5.19
C PHE A 116 -2.60 1.06 6.01
N GLY A 117 -2.49 0.58 7.25
CA GLY A 117 -1.39 0.95 8.15
C GLY A 117 -0.03 0.60 7.57
N TYR A 118 0.11 -0.61 7.02
CA TYR A 118 1.36 -1.04 6.40
C TYR A 118 1.65 -0.29 5.10
N ALA A 119 0.66 -0.09 4.22
CA ALA A 119 0.84 0.67 2.99
C ALA A 119 1.29 2.12 3.28
N LYS A 120 0.65 2.79 4.24
CA LYS A 120 1.03 4.13 4.70
C LYS A 120 2.45 4.15 5.25
N ALA A 121 2.79 3.23 6.16
CA ALA A 121 4.12 3.16 6.75
C ALA A 121 5.24 2.94 5.71
N LEU A 122 5.00 2.12 4.69
CA LEU A 122 5.95 1.90 3.59
C LEU A 122 6.22 3.17 2.79
N LEU A 123 5.16 3.91 2.43
CA LEU A 123 5.28 5.14 1.67
C LEU A 123 5.88 6.27 2.49
N GLU A 124 5.53 6.39 3.77
CA GLU A 124 6.13 7.35 4.69
C GLU A 124 7.63 7.07 4.90
N TYR A 125 8.00 5.79 5.06
CA TYR A 125 9.42 5.41 5.08
C TYR A 125 10.12 5.80 3.78
N SER A 126 9.54 5.49 2.61
CA SER A 126 10.12 5.91 1.33
C SER A 126 10.34 7.42 1.28
N LEU A 127 9.37 8.23 1.71
CA LEU A 127 9.49 9.69 1.74
C LEU A 127 10.57 10.19 2.72
N SER A 128 10.82 9.46 3.81
CA SER A 128 11.90 9.80 4.75
C SER A 128 13.31 9.66 4.15
N LEU A 129 13.45 8.91 3.05
CA LEU A 129 14.72 8.77 2.34
C LEU A 129 15.05 9.96 1.42
N ARG A 130 14.16 10.97 1.34
CA ARG A 130 14.29 12.09 0.40
C ARG A 130 15.64 12.80 0.45
N GLU A 131 16.18 13.06 1.64
CA GLU A 131 17.47 13.74 1.82
C GLU A 131 18.64 12.92 1.24
N GLN A 132 18.53 11.59 1.25
CA GLN A 132 19.52 10.68 0.65
C GLN A 132 19.35 10.55 -0.87
N LEU A 133 18.24 11.06 -1.41
CA LEU A 133 17.89 11.03 -2.84
C LEU A 133 18.06 12.40 -3.50
N SER A 134 18.23 13.47 -2.72
CA SER A 134 18.56 14.79 -3.24
C SER A 134 20.02 14.86 -3.64
N ASP A 135 20.28 15.36 -4.84
CA ASP A 135 21.61 15.61 -5.39
C ASP A 135 22.37 16.76 -4.68
N GLU A 136 22.09 17.04 -3.41
CA GLU A 136 22.83 18.07 -2.67
C GLU A 136 24.31 17.73 -2.71
N GLN A 137 25.03 18.57 -3.45
CA GLN A 137 26.45 18.48 -3.73
C GLN A 137 27.18 18.24 -2.42
N LYS A 138 27.69 17.01 -2.22
CA LYS A 138 28.75 16.82 -1.24
C LYS A 138 29.84 17.84 -1.59
N PRO A 139 30.22 18.74 -0.67
CA PRO A 139 31.27 19.71 -0.96
C PRO A 139 32.49 18.93 -1.43
N VAL A 140 32.93 19.23 -2.65
CA VAL A 140 34.22 18.77 -3.16
C VAL A 140 35.24 19.32 -2.19
N SER A 141 35.79 18.46 -1.34
CA SER A 141 36.94 18.77 -0.52
C SER A 141 38.09 19.08 -1.47
N SER A 142 38.26 20.36 -1.82
CA SER A 142 39.48 20.85 -2.43
C SER A 142 40.60 20.67 -1.41
N ARG A 143 41.32 19.55 -1.50
CA ARG A 143 42.67 19.51 -0.94
C ARG A 143 43.49 20.50 -1.75
N ALA A 144 43.83 21.60 -1.08
CA ALA A 144 44.82 22.55 -1.54
C ALA A 144 46.09 21.79 -1.95
N ALA A 145 46.58 22.10 -3.14
CA ALA A 145 47.99 21.92 -3.44
C ALA A 145 48.73 22.99 -2.64
N ASP A 146 49.59 22.54 -1.74
CA ASP A 146 50.82 23.21 -1.30
C ASP A 146 51.79 22.11 -0.84
#